data_AF-A0A2T6KPG3-F1
#
_entry.id   AF-A0A2T6KPG3-F1
#
_cell.length_a   1.000
_cell.length_b   1.000
_cell.length_c   1.000
_cell.angle_alpha   90.00
_cell.angle_beta   90.00
_cell.angle_gamma   90.00
#
_symmetry.space_group_name_H-M   'P 1'
#
loop_
_entity.id
_entity.type
_entity.pdbx_description
1 polymer ?
#
loop_
_entity_poly.entity_id
_entity_poly.type
_entity_poly.pdbx_seq_one_letter_code
_entity_poly.pdbx_strand_id
1 'polypeptide(L)'
;MLISRTLARRRINAGRPTSRKQAWIPVALDTALIVIVLALALQPALFFVYYMQLSLFWLALFFFILFFLPAQIVIVISTIWAVRSRWIDQDERTNPNRGG
;
A
#
# COMPACT_ATOMS: atom_id res chain seq x y z
N MET A 1 10.56 3.81 -2.70
CA MET A 1 11.88 3.25 -2.28
C MET A 1 12.78 4.23 -1.53
N LEU A 2 12.91 5.50 -1.94
CA LEU A 2 13.74 6.49 -1.24
C LEU A 2 13.32 6.73 0.23
N ILE A 3 12.01 6.76 0.48
CA ILE A 3 11.39 7.05 1.77
C ILE A 3 11.57 5.89 2.78
N SER A 4 11.72 4.65 2.28
CA SER A 4 11.94 3.46 3.12
C SER A 4 13.29 3.52 3.85
N ARG A 5 14.34 4.03 3.17
CA ARG A 5 15.67 4.18 3.76
C ARG A 5 15.73 5.27 4.83
N THR A 6 15.01 6.38 4.65
CA THR A 6 15.02 7.49 5.62
C THR A 6 14.22 7.15 6.87
N LEU A 7 13.09 6.44 6.74
CA LEU A 7 12.30 5.96 7.88
C LEU A 7 12.99 4.82 8.65
N ALA A 8 13.71 3.92 7.97
CA ALA A 8 14.48 2.86 8.63
C ALA A 8 15.58 3.44 9.54
N ARG A 9 16.29 4.47 9.08
CA ARG A 9 17.35 5.13 9.86
C ARG A 9 16.81 5.87 11.08
N ARG A 10 15.60 6.44 10.98
CA ARG A 10 14.92 7.11 12.10
C ARG A 10 14.38 6.14 13.15
N ARG A 11 14.00 4.92 12.75
CA ARG A 11 13.47 3.88 13.65
C ARG A 11 14.56 3.17 14.46
N ILE A 12 15.74 2.94 13.87
CA ILE A 12 16.88 2.32 14.56
C ILE A 12 17.43 3.24 15.67
N ASN A 13 17.44 4.56 15.45
CA ASN A 13 17.91 5.53 16.46
C ASN A 13 16.91 5.81 17.60
N ALA A 14 15.66 5.36 17.49
CA ALA A 14 14.61 5.73 18.44
C ALA A 14 14.38 4.73 19.57
N GLY A 15 14.91 3.50 19.49
CA GLY A 15 14.88 2.51 20.57
C GLY A 15 13.51 2.15 21.16
N ARG A 16 12.39 2.58 20.55
CA ARG A 16 11.06 2.49 21.14
C ARG A 16 10.25 1.32 20.57
N PRO A 17 9.53 0.57 21.42
CA PRO A 17 8.64 -0.50 20.99
C PRO A 17 7.51 0.07 20.14
N THR A 18 7.36 -0.49 18.95
CA THR A 18 6.50 0.07 17.89
C THR A 18 5.07 -0.43 18.05
N SER A 19 4.20 0.43 18.58
CA SER A 19 2.76 0.18 18.71
C SER A 19 2.12 -0.17 17.35
N ARG A 20 1.22 -1.17 17.37
CA ARG A 20 0.38 -1.72 16.28
C ARG A 20 -0.19 -0.69 15.30
N LYS A 21 -0.49 0.54 15.76
CA LYS A 21 -1.03 1.63 14.92
C LYS A 21 0.02 2.22 13.96
N GLN A 22 1.30 2.29 14.34
CA GLN A 22 2.36 2.83 13.50
C GLN A 22 2.75 1.91 12.32
N ALA A 23 2.38 0.63 12.40
CA ALA A 23 2.58 -0.35 11.34
C ALA A 23 1.61 -0.14 10.15
N TRP A 24 0.37 0.30 10.42
CA TRP A 24 -0.68 0.47 9.40
C TRP A 24 -0.65 1.82 8.69
N ILE A 25 -0.03 2.85 9.29
CA ILE A 25 0.14 4.19 8.69
C ILE A 25 0.73 4.15 7.27
N PRO A 26 1.84 3.44 6.99
CA PRO A 26 2.38 3.39 5.63
C PRO A 26 1.42 2.74 4.63
N VAL A 27 0.69 1.68 5.03
CA VAL A 27 -0.28 1.01 4.15
C VAL A 27 -1.46 1.92 3.81
N ALA A 28 -2.00 2.62 4.81
CA ALA A 28 -3.09 3.56 4.61
C ALA A 28 -2.67 4.74 3.72
N LEU A 29 -1.45 5.26 3.92
CA LEU A 29 -0.88 6.33 3.10
C LEU A 29 -0.72 5.89 1.64
N ASP A 30 -0.11 4.72 1.41
CA ASP A 30 0.10 4.18 0.06
C ASP A 30 -1.25 3.91 -0.63
N THR A 31 -2.24 3.39 0.09
CA THR A 31 -3.60 3.17 -0.43
C THR A 31 -4.26 4.48 -0.83
N ALA A 32 -4.21 5.50 0.03
CA ALA A 32 -4.77 6.82 -0.27
C ALA A 32 -4.09 7.46 -1.49
N LEU A 33 -2.76 7.34 -1.58
CA LEU A 33 -2.00 7.84 -2.72
C LEU A 33 -2.41 7.13 -4.02
N ILE A 34 -2.56 5.80 -3.99
CA ILE A 34 -3.01 5.02 -5.16
C ILE A 34 -4.41 5.45 -5.60
N VAL A 35 -5.34 5.65 -4.66
CA VAL A 35 -6.70 6.13 -4.96
C VAL A 35 -6.67 7.50 -5.62
N ILE A 36 -5.86 8.42 -5.10
CA ILE A 36 -5.71 9.76 -5.69
C ILE A 36 -5.13 9.66 -7.10
N VAL A 37 -4.09 8.87 -7.30
CA VAL A 37 -3.47 8.66 -8.62
C VAL A 37 -4.48 8.07 -9.60
N LEU A 38 -5.27 7.08 -9.19
CA LEU A 38 -6.32 6.49 -10.03
C LEU A 38 -7.43 7.48 -10.37
N ALA A 39 -7.87 8.27 -9.40
CA ALA A 39 -8.88 9.30 -9.63
C ALA A 39 -8.40 10.35 -10.66
N LEU A 40 -7.13 10.76 -10.57
CA LEU A 40 -6.52 11.67 -11.53
C LEU A 40 -6.27 11.00 -12.89
N ALA A 41 -5.92 9.72 -12.91
CA ALA A 41 -5.67 8.96 -14.13
C ALA A 41 -6.96 8.60 -14.89
N LEU A 42 -8.13 8.64 -14.24
CA LEU A 42 -9.39 8.26 -14.87
C LEU A 42 -9.77 9.18 -16.04
N GLN A 43 -9.63 10.50 -15.87
CA GLN A 43 -9.91 11.47 -16.94
C GLN A 43 -9.06 11.25 -18.21
N PRO A 44 -7.72 11.20 -18.13
CA PRO A 44 -6.89 10.92 -19.31
C PRO A 44 -7.11 9.51 -19.86
N ALA A 45 -7.42 8.52 -19.02
CA ALA A 45 -7.78 7.17 -19.45
C ALA A 45 -9.06 7.16 -20.31
N LEU A 46 -10.11 7.86 -19.89
CA LEU A 46 -11.35 8.00 -20.66
C LEU A 46 -11.11 8.72 -22.00
N PHE A 47 -10.33 9.81 -21.97
CA PHE A 47 -9.96 10.53 -23.19
C PHE A 47 -9.19 9.65 -24.18
N PHE A 48 -8.22 8.88 -23.68
CA PHE A 48 -7.45 7.93 -24.49
C PHE A 48 -8.35 6.88 -25.15
N VAL A 49 -9.26 6.27 -24.38
CA VAL A 49 -10.20 5.28 -24.89
C VAL A 49 -11.12 5.86 -25.98
N TYR A 50 -11.62 7.08 -25.76
CA TYR A 50 -12.47 7.79 -26.71
C TYR A 50 -11.73 8.08 -28.03
N TYR A 51 -10.49 8.58 -27.94
CA TYR A 51 -9.69 8.92 -29.11
C TYR A 51 -9.24 7.68 -29.89
N MET A 52 -8.82 6.63 -29.18
CA MET A 52 -8.30 5.42 -29.82
C MET A 52 -9.38 4.51 -30.40
N GLN A 53 -10.65 4.76 -30.10
CA GLN A 53 -11.79 3.94 -30.52
C GLN A 53 -11.53 2.44 -30.28
N LEU A 54 -11.06 2.11 -29.09
CA LEU A 54 -10.66 0.74 -28.76
C LEU A 54 -11.82 -0.23 -28.93
N SER A 55 -11.55 -1.41 -29.49
CA SER A 55 -12.52 -2.50 -29.49
C SER A 55 -12.85 -2.94 -28.06
N LEU A 56 -14.00 -3.58 -27.87
CA LEU A 56 -14.48 -3.97 -26.54
C LEU A 56 -13.45 -4.80 -25.75
N PHE A 57 -12.72 -5.69 -26.43
CA PHE A 57 -11.66 -6.49 -25.81
C PHE A 57 -10.53 -5.62 -25.26
N TRP A 58 -10.02 -4.68 -26.06
CA TRP A 58 -8.93 -3.79 -25.66
C TRP A 58 -9.36 -2.81 -24.58
N LEU A 59 -10.60 -2.32 -24.65
CA LEU A 59 -11.20 -1.48 -23.61
C LEU A 59 -11.28 -2.23 -22.27
N ALA A 60 -11.78 -3.47 -22.29
CA ALA A 60 -11.87 -4.31 -21.10
C ALA A 60 -10.49 -4.61 -20.51
N LEU A 61 -9.51 -4.97 -21.34
CA LEU A 61 -8.15 -5.23 -20.90
C LEU A 61 -7.48 -3.97 -20.33
N PHE A 62 -7.68 -2.82 -20.96
CA PHE A 62 -7.12 -1.54 -20.50
C PHE A 62 -7.63 -1.17 -19.11
N PHE A 63 -8.95 -1.19 -18.89
CA PHE A 63 -9.53 -0.91 -17.57
C PHE A 63 -9.21 -2.00 -16.54
N PHE A 64 -9.13 -3.26 -16.97
CA PHE A 64 -8.65 -4.33 -16.11
C PHE A 64 -7.25 -4.00 -15.60
N ILE A 65 -6.29 -3.67 -16.47
CA ILE A 65 -4.93 -3.31 -16.04
C ILE A 65 -4.95 -2.05 -15.17
N LEU A 66 -5.70 -1.02 -15.56
CA LEU A 66 -5.74 0.26 -14.85
C LEU A 66 -6.22 0.09 -13.40
N PHE A 67 -7.24 -0.73 -13.14
CA PHE A 67 -7.80 -0.91 -11.79
C PHE A 67 -7.26 -2.12 -11.05
N PHE A 68 -7.10 -3.26 -11.73
CA PHE A 68 -6.71 -4.52 -11.11
C PHE A 68 -5.28 -4.48 -10.61
N LEU A 69 -4.32 -3.96 -11.40
CA LEU A 69 -2.91 -3.94 -11.00
C LEU A 69 -2.70 -3.13 -9.71
N PRO A 70 -3.20 -1.89 -9.61
CA PRO A 70 -3.05 -1.10 -8.39
C PRO A 70 -3.79 -1.71 -7.20
N ALA A 71 -4.99 -2.28 -7.41
CA ALA A 71 -5.71 -2.98 -6.36
C ALA A 71 -4.93 -4.19 -5.84
N GLN A 72 -4.31 -4.97 -6.73
CA GLN A 72 -3.49 -6.12 -6.36
C GLN A 72 -2.27 -5.70 -5.52
N ILE A 73 -1.62 -4.59 -5.86
CA ILE A 73 -0.50 -4.06 -5.07
C ILE A 73 -0.95 -3.77 -3.62
N VAL A 74 -2.10 -3.12 -3.45
CA VAL A 74 -2.67 -2.83 -2.11
C VAL A 74 -2.99 -4.13 -1.36
N ILE A 75 -3.58 -5.11 -2.04
CA ILE A 75 -3.92 -6.41 -1.43
C ILE A 75 -2.66 -7.16 -0.96
N VAL A 76 -1.61 -7.21 -1.79
CA VAL A 76 -0.35 -7.88 -1.44
C VAL A 76 0.30 -7.19 -0.23
N ILE A 77 0.43 -5.86 -0.26
CA ILE A 77 1.05 -5.09 0.82
C ILE A 77 0.24 -5.25 2.12
N SER A 78 -1.09 -5.13 2.05
CA SER A 78 -1.96 -5.29 3.22
C SER A 78 -1.88 -6.69 3.81
N THR A 79 -1.79 -7.74 2.98
CA THR A 79 -1.64 -9.13 3.43
C THR A 79 -0.30 -9.34 4.16
N ILE A 80 0.81 -8.84 3.60
CA ILE A 80 2.13 -8.96 4.23
C ILE A 80 2.13 -8.27 5.61
N TRP A 81 1.55 -7.07 5.70
CA TRP A 81 1.46 -6.35 6.96
C TRP A 81 0.51 -7.03 7.96
N ALA A 82 -0.62 -7.58 7.50
CA ALA A 82 -1.54 -8.34 8.33
C ALA A 82 -0.84 -9.56 8.95
N VAL A 83 -0.10 -10.34 8.14
CA VAL A 83 0.69 -11.48 8.64
C VAL A 83 1.75 -11.01 9.63
N ARG A 84 2.53 -9.98 9.29
CA ARG A 84 3.59 -9.46 10.17
C ARG A 84 3.05 -8.95 11.51
N SER A 85 1.89 -8.30 11.51
CA SER A 85 1.26 -7.80 12.73
C SER A 85 0.91 -8.91 13.72
N ARG A 86 0.52 -10.10 13.23
CA ARG A 86 0.21 -11.26 14.08
C ARG A 86 1.42 -11.77 14.86
N TRP A 87 2.60 -11.73 14.26
CA TRP A 87 3.85 -12.17 14.91
C TRP A 87 4.29 -11.19 16.00
N ILE A 88 4.20 -9.89 15.72
CA ILE A 88 4.50 -8.84 16.71
C ILE A 88 3.58 -8.96 17.93
N ASP A 89 2.28 -9.24 17.72
CA ASP A 89 1.33 -9.44 18.82
C ASP A 89 1.69 -10.64 19.71
N GLN A 90 2.33 -11.69 19.16
CA GLN A 90 2.78 -12.85 19.95
C GLN A 90 4.07 -12.57 20.73
N ASP A 91 5.03 -11.88 20.13
CA ASP A 91 6.28 -11.49 20.79
C ASP A 91 6.01 -10.54 21.97
N GLU A 92 5.09 -9.59 21.81
CA GLU A 92 4.73 -8.63 22.86
C GLU A 92 3.95 -9.30 24.02
N ARG A 93 3.12 -10.31 23.71
CA ARG A 93 2.44 -11.12 24.74
C ARG A 93 3.38 -12.04 25.51
N THR A 94 4.46 -12.51 24.91
CA THR A 94 5.40 -13.47 25.52
C THR A 94 6.54 -12.79 26.30
N ASN A 95 6.84 -11.52 26.05
CA ASN A 95 7.83 -10.76 26.81
C ASN A 95 7.38 -9.30 27.09
N PRO A 96 6.58 -9.08 28.16
CA PRO A 96 5.96 -7.78 28.44
C PRO A 96 6.96 -6.67 28.84
N ASN A 97 8.22 -7.01 29.16
CA ASN A 97 9.22 -6.04 29.64
C ASN A 97 10.04 -5.36 28.53
N ARG A 98 9.81 -5.69 27.25
CA ARG A 98 10.45 -4.99 26.10
C ARG A 98 9.72 -3.72 25.66
N GLY A 99 8.60 -3.40 26.30
CA GLY A 99 7.64 -2.34 25.96
C GLY A 99 7.87 -0.96 26.59
N GLY A 100 9.04 -0.68 27.21
CA GLY A 100 9.35 0.58 27.92
C GLY A 100 10.15 1.58 27.10
#